data_AF-A0A532CIY0-F1
#
_entry.id   AF-A0A532CIY0-F1
#
_cell.length_a   1.000
_cell.length_b   1.000
_cell.length_c   1.000
_cell.angle_alpha   90.00
_cell.angle_beta   90.00
_cell.angle_gamma   90.00
#
_symmetry.space_group_name_H-M   'P 1'
#
loop_
_entity.id
_entity.type
_entity.pdbx_description
1 polymer ?
#
loop_
_entity_poly.entity_id
_entity_poly.type
_entity_poly.pdbx_seq_one_letter_code
_entity_poly.pdbx_strand_id
1 'polypeptide(L)'
;MMHQTQRLISLADDLPKIRPHKELLQLLFLLVCAEHIAKLYDGFSGEGKSRVYVQRFFESFVIDADRQTLSTAFADLADHHQRPLSLKKAVDLLYDVRCDVVHEGKWWGFAFHDGTMPMVNVEPNVKAMITLPKLRDMVVRGCIQAVSEKLTAP
;
A
#
# COMPACT_ATOMS: atom_id res chain seq x y z
N MET A 1 -2.05 9.61 16.34
CA MET A 1 -2.38 8.92 15.07
C MET A 1 -2.66 9.92 13.94
N MET A 2 -3.68 10.78 14.06
CA MET A 2 -4.07 11.76 13.02
C MET A 2 -2.91 12.60 12.45
N HIS A 3 -2.08 13.19 13.31
CA HIS A 3 -0.93 14.00 12.88
C HIS A 3 0.08 13.21 12.04
N GLN A 4 0.33 11.93 12.37
CA GLN A 4 1.27 11.09 11.62
C GLN A 4 0.68 10.69 10.26
N THR A 5 -0.62 10.37 10.22
CA THR A 5 -1.36 10.14 8.96
C THR A 5 -1.25 11.34 8.04
N GLN A 6 -1.61 12.53 8.53
CA GLN A 6 -1.57 13.76 7.74
C GLN A 6 -0.16 14.02 7.20
N ARG A 7 0.87 13.95 8.05
CA ARG A 7 2.26 14.19 7.64
C ARG A 7 2.72 13.24 6.53
N LEU A 8 2.49 11.93 6.68
CA LEU A 8 3.00 10.93 5.73
C LEU A 8 2.24 10.97 4.40
N ILE A 9 0.91 11.18 4.44
CA ILE A 9 0.10 11.31 3.24
C ILE A 9 0.42 12.61 2.49
N SER A 10 0.55 13.73 3.20
CA SER A 10 0.93 15.00 2.56
C SER A 10 2.31 14.91 1.88
N LEU A 11 3.28 14.23 2.51
CA LEU A 11 4.56 13.95 1.86
C LEU A 11 4.40 13.10 0.59
N ALA A 12 3.56 12.05 0.64
CA ALA A 12 3.26 11.24 -0.53
C ALA A 12 2.62 12.10 -1.66
N ASP A 13 1.65 12.93 -1.32
CA ASP A 13 0.92 13.78 -2.27
C ASP A 13 1.80 14.92 -2.86
N ASP A 14 2.82 15.38 -2.13
CA ASP A 14 3.75 16.43 -2.59
C ASP A 14 4.89 15.88 -3.44
N LEU A 15 5.20 14.59 -3.35
CA LEU A 15 6.29 13.98 -4.10
C LEU A 15 6.17 14.12 -5.62
N PRO A 16 5.01 13.98 -6.27
CA PRO A 16 4.87 14.26 -7.69
C PRO A 16 5.35 15.65 -8.11
N LYS A 17 5.24 16.66 -7.21
CA LYS A 17 5.68 18.03 -7.46
C LYS A 17 7.20 18.17 -7.40
N ILE A 18 7.86 17.33 -6.59
CA ILE A 18 9.31 17.39 -6.32
C ILE A 18 10.08 16.40 -7.22
N ARG A 19 9.50 15.22 -7.46
CA ARG A 19 10.02 14.11 -8.27
C ARG A 19 8.89 13.47 -9.06
N PRO A 20 8.45 14.11 -10.16
CA PRO A 20 7.38 13.58 -11.00
C PRO A 20 7.73 12.17 -11.50
N HIS A 21 6.68 11.36 -11.70
CA HIS A 21 6.78 9.97 -12.21
C HIS A 21 7.49 8.96 -11.29
N LYS A 22 7.69 9.28 -10.00
CA LYS A 22 8.26 8.34 -9.00
C LYS A 22 7.18 7.78 -8.07
N GLU A 23 6.27 6.98 -8.62
CA GLU A 23 5.18 6.33 -7.89
C GLU A 23 5.65 5.45 -6.73
N LEU A 24 6.78 4.75 -6.88
CA LEU A 24 7.29 3.87 -5.84
C LEU A 24 7.70 4.61 -4.56
N LEU A 25 8.13 5.86 -4.69
CA LEU A 25 8.45 6.69 -3.53
C LEU A 25 7.17 7.10 -2.79
N GLN A 26 6.07 7.33 -3.50
CA GLN A 26 4.76 7.55 -2.87
C GLN A 26 4.26 6.28 -2.18
N LEU A 27 4.38 5.13 -2.85
CA LEU A 27 4.04 3.82 -2.28
C LEU A 27 4.78 3.58 -0.96
N LEU A 28 6.07 3.90 -0.89
CA LEU A 28 6.84 3.82 0.35
C LEU A 28 6.16 4.58 1.49
N PHE A 29 5.80 5.85 1.30
CA PHE A 29 5.17 6.65 2.35
C PHE A 29 3.78 6.13 2.72
N LEU A 30 3.01 5.62 1.75
CA LEU A 30 1.70 5.02 2.00
C LEU A 30 1.81 3.76 2.89
N LEU A 31 2.75 2.86 2.59
CA LEU A 31 2.93 1.64 3.38
C LEU A 31 3.55 1.92 4.75
N VAL A 32 4.45 2.90 4.86
CA VAL A 32 4.95 3.37 6.16
C VAL A 32 3.82 3.98 6.99
N CYS A 33 2.88 4.69 6.36
CA CYS A 33 1.69 5.21 7.03
C CYS A 33 0.81 4.07 7.55
N ALA A 34 0.50 3.09 6.69
CA ALA A 34 -0.27 1.90 7.05
C ALA A 34 0.36 1.15 8.24
N GLU A 35 1.66 0.88 8.17
CA GLU A 35 2.42 0.24 9.24
C GLU A 35 2.32 1.02 10.56
N HIS A 36 2.62 2.32 10.53
CA HIS A 36 2.62 3.13 11.75
C HIS A 36 1.25 3.22 12.38
N ILE A 37 0.18 3.34 11.59
CA ILE A 37 -1.17 3.41 12.13
C ILE A 37 -1.57 2.10 12.78
N ALA A 38 -1.25 0.96 12.18
CA ALA A 38 -1.51 -0.33 12.81
C ALA A 38 -0.70 -0.55 14.10
N LYS A 39 0.58 -0.16 14.12
CA LYS A 39 1.41 -0.21 15.34
C LYS A 39 0.87 0.67 16.46
N LEU A 40 0.50 1.91 16.13
CA LEU A 40 -0.07 2.86 17.08
C LEU A 40 -1.42 2.38 17.63
N TYR A 41 -2.27 1.81 16.76
CA TYR A 41 -3.56 1.25 17.17
C TYR A 41 -3.38 0.14 18.20
N ASP A 42 -2.39 -0.73 18.01
CA ASP A 42 -2.05 -1.82 18.94
C ASP A 42 -1.28 -1.39 20.19
N GLY A 43 -0.84 -0.12 20.28
CA GLY A 43 0.07 0.32 21.33
C GLY A 43 1.45 -0.36 21.26
N PHE A 44 1.86 -0.82 20.08
CA PHE A 44 3.15 -1.48 19.88
C PHE A 44 4.31 -0.48 19.94
N SER A 45 5.27 -0.72 20.83
CA SER A 45 6.45 0.12 21.06
C SER A 45 7.79 -0.55 20.70
N GLY A 46 7.75 -1.78 20.17
CA GLY A 46 8.96 -2.52 19.81
C GLY A 46 9.48 -2.21 18.40
N GLU A 47 10.59 -2.85 18.04
CA GLU A 47 11.17 -2.79 16.69
C GLU A 47 10.70 -3.96 15.80
N GLY A 48 10.77 -3.76 14.48
CA GLY A 48 10.45 -4.78 13.49
C GLY A 48 8.94 -5.00 13.26
N LYS A 49 8.58 -6.21 12.78
CA LYS A 49 7.22 -6.65 12.40
C LYS A 49 6.52 -5.79 11.33
N SER A 50 7.27 -5.02 10.55
CA SER A 50 6.73 -4.10 9.55
C SER A 50 5.74 -4.77 8.59
N ARG A 51 6.12 -5.91 7.99
CA ARG A 51 5.22 -6.67 7.10
C ARG A 51 3.91 -7.09 7.78
N VAL A 52 3.98 -7.61 9.00
CA VAL A 52 2.80 -8.05 9.77
C VAL A 52 1.86 -6.89 10.04
N TYR A 53 2.40 -5.72 10.39
CA TYR A 53 1.60 -4.53 10.65
C TYR A 53 1.00 -3.92 9.39
N VAL A 54 1.70 -4.00 8.25
CA VAL A 54 1.13 -3.63 6.95
C VAL A 54 -0.01 -4.57 6.57
N GLN A 55 0.18 -5.89 6.65
CA GLN A 55 -0.89 -6.88 6.43
C GLN A 55 -2.09 -6.59 7.33
N ARG A 56 -1.85 -6.42 8.64
CA ARG A 56 -2.90 -6.12 9.62
C ARG A 56 -3.67 -4.86 9.27
N PHE A 57 -2.99 -3.81 8.79
CA PHE A 57 -3.67 -2.59 8.36
C PHE A 57 -4.71 -2.86 7.28
N PHE A 58 -4.31 -3.56 6.21
CA PHE A 58 -5.20 -3.88 5.09
C PHE A 58 -6.27 -4.92 5.45
N GLU A 59 -5.99 -5.82 6.38
CA GLU A 59 -6.96 -6.81 6.84
C GLU A 59 -7.99 -6.22 7.79
N SER A 60 -7.60 -5.30 8.68
CA SER A 60 -8.45 -4.83 9.77
C SER A 60 -9.14 -3.49 9.47
N PHE A 61 -8.43 -2.53 8.87
CA PHE A 61 -8.93 -1.15 8.78
C PHE A 61 -9.43 -0.75 7.40
N VAL A 62 -8.97 -1.42 6.34
CA VAL A 62 -9.47 -1.17 4.99
C VAL A 62 -10.82 -1.84 4.82
N ILE A 63 -11.83 -1.12 4.34
CA ILE A 63 -13.20 -1.63 4.19
C ILE A 63 -13.29 -2.79 3.18
N ASP A 64 -14.33 -3.62 3.30
CA ASP A 64 -14.52 -4.82 2.45
C ASP A 64 -14.48 -4.56 0.95
N ALA A 65 -15.12 -3.50 0.48
CA ALA A 65 -15.13 -3.15 -0.94
C ALA A 65 -13.72 -2.84 -1.48
N ASP A 66 -12.89 -2.20 -0.66
CA ASP A 66 -11.51 -1.89 -1.01
C ASP A 66 -10.61 -3.13 -0.89
N ARG A 67 -10.84 -4.00 0.11
CA ARG A 67 -10.17 -5.31 0.22
C ARG A 67 -10.45 -6.19 -1.00
N GLN A 68 -11.70 -6.25 -1.46
CA GLN A 68 -12.08 -6.98 -2.68
C GLN A 68 -11.41 -6.39 -3.92
N THR A 69 -11.40 -5.05 -4.04
CA THR A 69 -10.69 -4.37 -5.14
C THR A 69 -9.19 -4.70 -5.12
N LEU A 70 -8.55 -4.70 -3.95
CA LEU A 70 -7.13 -5.03 -3.83
C LEU A 70 -6.84 -6.50 -4.14
N SER A 71 -7.78 -7.41 -3.84
CA SER A 71 -7.69 -8.83 -4.23
C SER A 71 -7.83 -9.09 -5.73
N THR A 72 -8.17 -8.08 -6.53
CA THR A 72 -8.20 -8.17 -8.00
C THR A 72 -7.24 -7.20 -8.67
N ALA A 73 -6.45 -6.46 -7.88
CA ALA A 73 -5.57 -5.40 -8.35
C ALA A 73 -4.32 -5.90 -9.08
N PHE A 74 -3.90 -7.13 -8.84
CA PHE A 74 -2.71 -7.73 -9.42
C PHE A 74 -3.01 -9.12 -9.93
N ALA A 75 -2.56 -9.43 -11.14
CA ALA A 75 -2.60 -10.77 -11.69
C ALA A 75 -1.19 -11.34 -11.83
N ASP A 76 -1.01 -12.59 -11.42
CA ASP A 76 0.25 -13.31 -11.59
C ASP A 76 0.43 -13.69 -13.07
N LEU A 77 1.49 -13.19 -13.71
CA LEU A 77 1.76 -13.49 -15.12
C LEU A 77 2.43 -14.85 -15.33
N ALA A 78 2.92 -15.48 -14.26
CA ALA A 78 3.38 -16.87 -14.32
C ALA A 78 2.21 -17.87 -14.31
N ASP A 79 1.02 -17.46 -13.88
CA ASP A 79 -0.20 -18.26 -14.00
C ASP A 79 -0.74 -18.17 -15.44
N HIS A 80 -0.90 -19.32 -16.10
CA HIS A 80 -1.50 -19.42 -17.44
C HIS A 80 -2.89 -18.79 -17.54
N HIS A 81 -3.63 -18.77 -16.44
CA HIS A 81 -4.96 -18.16 -16.36
C HIS A 81 -4.93 -16.70 -15.87
N GLN A 82 -3.74 -16.15 -15.59
CA GLN A 82 -3.52 -14.82 -15.04
C GLN A 82 -4.48 -14.51 -13.89
N ARG A 83 -4.61 -15.46 -12.96
CA ARG A 83 -5.57 -15.31 -11.86
C ARG A 83 -5.12 -14.16 -10.96
N PRO A 84 -6.09 -13.44 -10.38
CA PRO A 84 -5.75 -12.40 -9.43
C PRO A 84 -5.06 -12.95 -8.18
N LEU A 85 -4.17 -12.15 -7.61
CA LEU A 85 -3.53 -12.41 -6.33
C LEU A 85 -4.55 -12.29 -5.20
N SER A 86 -4.49 -13.19 -4.21
CA SER A 86 -5.26 -12.99 -2.97
C SER A 86 -4.87 -11.68 -2.28
N LEU A 87 -5.74 -11.11 -1.45
CA LEU A 87 -5.47 -9.88 -0.69
C LEU A 87 -4.10 -9.92 -0.01
N LYS A 88 -3.80 -11.01 0.71
CA LYS A 88 -2.52 -11.19 1.40
C LYS A 88 -1.33 -11.13 0.44
N LYS A 89 -1.41 -11.84 -0.70
CA LYS A 89 -0.35 -11.83 -1.72
C LYS A 89 -0.19 -10.46 -2.37
N ALA A 90 -1.28 -9.74 -2.62
CA ALA A 90 -1.25 -8.38 -3.14
C ALA A 90 -0.56 -7.41 -2.17
N VAL A 91 -0.87 -7.50 -0.87
CA VAL A 91 -0.24 -6.67 0.17
C VAL A 91 1.23 -7.03 0.35
N ASP A 92 1.56 -8.33 0.34
CA ASP A 92 2.95 -8.79 0.39
C ASP A 92 3.77 -8.29 -0.80
N LEU A 93 3.19 -8.33 -2.01
CA LEU A 93 3.82 -7.78 -3.21
C LEU A 93 4.11 -6.28 -3.07
N LEU A 94 3.15 -5.49 -2.61
CA LEU A 94 3.36 -4.05 -2.38
C LEU A 94 4.45 -3.80 -1.33
N TYR A 95 4.47 -4.60 -0.27
CA TYR A 95 5.51 -4.53 0.78
C TYR A 95 6.90 -4.84 0.22
N ASP A 96 7.00 -5.86 -0.63
CA ASP A 96 8.27 -6.27 -1.25
C ASP A 96 8.80 -5.19 -2.19
N VAL A 97 7.94 -4.62 -3.04
CA VAL A 97 8.29 -3.45 -3.88
C VAL A 97 8.79 -2.27 -3.02
N ARG A 98 8.17 -2.03 -1.85
CA ARG A 98 8.66 -1.02 -0.91
C ARG A 98 10.00 -1.38 -0.29
N CYS A 99 10.29 -2.66 -0.06
CA CYS A 99 11.59 -3.11 0.43
C CYS A 99 12.70 -2.87 -0.60
N ASP A 100 12.45 -3.14 -1.88
CA ASP A 100 13.40 -2.87 -2.97
C ASP A 100 13.75 -1.38 -3.05
N VAL A 101 12.75 -0.52 -2.87
CA VAL A 101 12.94 0.93 -2.80
C VAL A 101 13.85 1.32 -1.64
N VAL A 102 13.63 0.79 -0.43
CA VAL A 102 14.31 1.24 0.78
C VAL A 102 15.71 0.65 0.93
N HIS A 103 15.88 -0.63 0.63
CA HIS A 103 17.15 -1.32 0.86
C HIS A 103 18.06 -1.29 -0.36
N GLU A 104 17.49 -1.30 -1.56
CA GLU A 104 18.27 -1.41 -2.80
C GLU A 104 18.25 -0.12 -3.63
N GLY A 105 17.41 0.85 -3.25
CA GLY A 105 17.26 2.08 -4.02
C GLY A 105 16.72 1.82 -5.43
N LYS A 106 15.96 0.74 -5.63
CA LYS A 106 15.34 0.40 -6.91
C LYS A 106 14.06 1.21 -7.11
N TRP A 107 14.15 2.26 -7.92
CA TRP A 107 13.03 3.18 -8.22
C TRP A 107 12.34 2.89 -9.57
N TRP A 108 12.56 1.68 -10.11
CA TRP A 108 12.11 1.21 -11.42
C TRP A 108 11.74 -0.28 -11.31
N GLY A 109 11.13 -0.85 -12.36
CA GLY A 109 10.76 -2.27 -12.41
C GLY A 109 9.31 -2.57 -12.02
N PHE A 110 8.69 -1.67 -11.25
CA PHE A 110 7.26 -1.70 -10.95
C PHE A 110 6.56 -0.38 -11.33
N ALA A 111 5.36 -0.50 -11.90
CA ALA A 111 4.46 0.58 -12.24
C ALA A 111 3.01 0.16 -11.95
N PHE A 112 2.22 1.12 -11.47
CA PHE A 112 0.77 0.96 -11.33
C PHE A 112 0.07 1.19 -12.67
N HIS A 113 -1.22 0.85 -12.75
CA HIS A 113 -2.07 1.22 -13.88
C HIS A 113 -1.98 2.73 -14.16
N ASP A 114 -1.78 3.13 -15.42
CA ASP A 114 -1.47 4.53 -15.80
C ASP A 114 -2.71 5.45 -15.90
N GLY A 115 -3.90 4.85 -15.83
CA GLY A 115 -5.21 5.51 -15.93
C GLY A 115 -5.95 5.17 -17.21
N THR A 116 -5.24 4.64 -18.20
CA THR A 116 -5.77 4.16 -19.49
C THR A 116 -5.64 2.65 -19.63
N MET A 117 -4.49 2.09 -19.26
CA MET A 117 -4.19 0.67 -19.41
C MET A 117 -3.51 0.07 -18.17
N PRO A 118 -3.73 -1.23 -17.92
CA PRO A 118 -2.96 -1.96 -16.92
C PRO A 118 -1.48 -2.05 -17.29
N MET A 119 -0.61 -2.01 -16.28
CA MET A 119 0.83 -2.10 -16.48
C MET A 119 1.34 -3.52 -16.25
N VAL A 120 2.14 -4.02 -17.18
CA VAL A 120 2.87 -5.28 -17.05
C VAL A 120 4.23 -5.00 -16.44
N ASN A 121 4.52 -5.67 -15.33
CA ASN A 121 5.79 -5.58 -14.62
C ASN A 121 6.54 -6.89 -14.80
N VAL A 122 7.87 -6.80 -14.95
CA VAL A 122 8.74 -7.97 -15.14
C VAL A 122 9.29 -8.45 -13.81
N GLU A 123 9.60 -7.50 -12.90
CA GLU A 123 10.12 -7.77 -11.56
C GLU A 123 9.45 -6.81 -10.58
N PRO A 124 8.39 -7.24 -9.87
CA PRO A 124 7.75 -8.56 -9.89
C PRO A 124 6.97 -8.86 -11.20
N ASN A 125 6.89 -10.14 -11.60
CA ASN A 125 6.22 -10.59 -12.83
C ASN A 125 4.68 -10.58 -12.70
N VAL A 126 4.09 -9.39 -12.68
CA VAL A 126 2.66 -9.19 -12.45
C VAL A 126 2.06 -8.13 -13.36
N LYS A 127 0.76 -8.23 -13.61
CA LYS A 127 -0.02 -7.17 -14.23
C LYS A 127 -0.75 -6.36 -13.16
N ALA A 128 -0.45 -5.07 -13.08
CA ALA A 128 -1.07 -4.11 -12.17
C ALA A 128 -2.31 -3.48 -12.83
N MET A 129 -3.49 -3.75 -12.25
CA MET A 129 -4.79 -3.23 -12.67
C MET A 129 -5.23 -2.01 -11.84
N ILE A 130 -4.63 -1.79 -10.68
CA ILE A 130 -4.96 -0.67 -9.78
C ILE A 130 -4.07 0.54 -10.07
N THR A 131 -4.65 1.73 -9.95
CA THR A 131 -3.91 3.00 -10.02
C THR A 131 -3.38 3.37 -8.62
N LEU A 132 -2.24 4.05 -8.56
CA LEU A 132 -1.70 4.55 -7.29
C LEU A 132 -2.69 5.45 -6.52
N PRO A 133 -3.42 6.40 -7.15
CA PRO A 133 -4.44 7.19 -6.46
C PRO A 133 -5.51 6.34 -5.78
N LYS A 134 -5.95 5.25 -6.42
CA LYS A 134 -6.95 4.35 -5.81
C LYS A 134 -6.39 3.68 -4.57
N LEU A 135 -5.15 3.19 -4.60
CA LEU A 135 -4.47 2.62 -3.44
C LEU A 135 -4.30 3.66 -2.32
N ARG A 136 -3.89 4.89 -2.66
CA ARG A 136 -3.76 6.00 -1.71
C ARG A 136 -5.07 6.27 -0.99
N ASP A 137 -6.17 6.31 -1.71
CA ASP A 137 -7.50 6.51 -1.14
C ASP A 137 -7.95 5.37 -0.21
N MET A 138 -7.58 4.12 -0.52
CA MET A 138 -7.80 2.98 0.39
C MET A 138 -7.06 3.17 1.70
N VAL A 139 -5.78 3.60 1.64
CA VAL A 139 -4.96 3.86 2.83
C VAL A 139 -5.53 5.01 3.65
N VAL A 140 -6.00 6.09 3.00
CA VAL A 140 -6.63 7.23 3.69
C VAL A 140 -7.88 6.78 4.45
N ARG A 141 -8.79 6.05 3.78
CA ARG A 141 -10.01 5.53 4.42
C ARG A 141 -9.67 4.58 5.58
N GLY A 142 -8.70 3.69 5.40
CA GLY A 142 -8.23 2.80 6.47
C GLY A 142 -7.67 3.55 7.66
N CYS A 143 -6.93 4.65 7.45
CA CYS A 143 -6.46 5.49 8.55
C CYS A 143 -7.63 6.14 9.31
N ILE A 144 -8.62 6.67 8.59
CA ILE A 144 -9.82 7.28 9.19
C ILE A 144 -10.60 6.26 10.02
N GLN A 145 -10.75 5.04 9.48
CA GLN A 145 -11.42 3.93 10.18
C GLN A 145 -10.69 3.58 11.49
N ALA A 146 -9.37 3.34 11.42
CA ALA A 146 -8.56 2.98 12.58
C ALA A 146 -8.60 4.06 13.69
N VAL A 147 -8.54 5.34 13.31
CA VAL A 147 -8.61 6.45 14.26
C VAL A 147 -10.01 6.55 14.88
N SER A 148 -11.06 6.48 14.06
CA SER A 148 -12.44 6.55 14.53
C SER A 148 -12.74 5.44 15.54
N GLU A 149 -12.39 4.19 15.19
CA GLU A 149 -12.56 3.04 16.08
C GLU A 149 -11.82 3.23 17.41
N LYS A 150 -10.58 3.73 17.38
CA LYS A 150 -9.77 3.95 18.58
C LYS A 150 -10.34 5.04 19.49
N LEU A 151 -10.97 6.06 18.92
CA LEU A 151 -11.64 7.14 19.67
C LEU A 151 -12.96 6.68 20.31
N THR A 152 -13.62 5.68 19.72
CA THR A 152 -14.87 5.11 20.24
C THR A 152 -14.67 3.90 21.14
N ALA A 153 -13.44 3.38 21.24
CA ALA A 153 -13.11 2.27 22.13
C ALA A 153 -13.18 2.74 23.60
N PRO A 154 -13.92 2.02 24.48
CA PRO A 154 -14.05 2.35 25.90
C PRO A 154 -12.73 2.19 26.68
#